data_AF-A0A958YB08-F1
#
_entry.id   AF-A0A958YB08-F1
#
_cell.length_a   1.000
_cell.length_b   1.000
_cell.length_c   1.000
_cell.angle_alpha   90.00
_cell.angle_beta   90.00
_cell.angle_gamma   90.00
#
_symmetry.space_group_name_H-M   'P 1'
#
loop_
_entity.id
_entity.type
_entity.pdbx_description
1 polymer ?
#
loop_
_entity_poly.entity_id
_entity_poly.type
_entity_poly.pdbx_seq_one_letter_code
_entity_poly.pdbx_strand_id
1 'polypeptide(L)'
;MKKLLLTLLVLSITFNSFSQRLKKTFDGESQTINDSIAFRQSNSKRNIVNKEAKINEYLIILYKRDTTYVDTTLTIAKEYKFNYLRKDNVELISFSNLGQTYNTLAYDFNDNPHLMPLFGARARHFNYMEVEDIYYYHVPTPLTELMYKSAFEQGQLVDAFFTTNISKQINFSIAYKG
;
A
#
# COMPACT_ATOMS: atom_id res chain seq x y z
N MET A 1 4.03 32.78 -32.77
CA MET A 1 4.69 31.47 -32.53
C MET A 1 4.14 30.74 -31.31
N LYS A 2 4.05 31.34 -30.11
CA LYS A 2 3.54 30.66 -28.89
C LYS A 2 2.12 30.08 -29.01
N LYS A 3 1.18 30.78 -29.65
CA LYS A 3 -0.21 30.30 -29.86
C LYS A 3 -0.30 29.09 -30.79
N LEU A 4 0.61 29.01 -31.77
CA LEU A 4 0.64 27.93 -32.77
C LEU A 4 1.23 26.63 -32.20
N LEU A 5 2.13 26.76 -31.21
CA LEU A 5 2.71 25.66 -30.47
C LEU A 5 1.69 25.04 -29.49
N LEU A 6 0.87 25.89 -28.84
CA LEU A 6 -0.22 25.44 -27.97
C LEU A 6 -1.29 24.64 -28.74
N THR A 7 -1.66 25.09 -29.95
CA THR A 7 -2.64 24.37 -30.78
C THR A 7 -2.12 23.03 -31.28
N LEU A 8 -0.81 22.92 -31.56
CA LEU A 8 -0.19 21.63 -31.94
C LEU A 8 -0.19 20.63 -30.79
N LEU A 9 0.05 21.10 -29.56
CA LEU A 9 0.04 20.28 -28.35
C LEU A 9 -1.36 19.71 -28.07
N VAL A 10 -2.42 20.53 -28.21
CA VAL A 10 -3.80 20.08 -28.01
C VAL A 10 -4.21 19.03 -29.06
N LEU A 11 -3.76 19.18 -30.31
CA LEU A 11 -4.05 18.22 -31.38
C LEU A 11 -3.37 16.85 -31.17
N SER A 12 -2.19 16.83 -30.55
CA SER A 12 -1.45 15.58 -30.27
C SER A 12 -2.13 14.69 -29.22
N ILE A 13 -2.89 15.29 -28.29
CA ILE A 13 -3.60 14.56 -27.23
C ILE A 13 -4.82 13.82 -27.79
N THR A 14 -5.50 14.38 -28.80
CA THR A 14 -6.70 13.77 -29.39
C THR A 14 -6.40 12.55 -30.27
N PHE A 15 -5.20 12.44 -30.85
CA PHE A 15 -4.82 11.30 -31.69
C PHE A 15 -4.50 10.01 -30.91
N ASN A 16 -4.20 10.11 -29.61
CA ASN A 16 -3.85 8.95 -28.78
C ASN A 16 -5.08 8.21 -28.20
N SER A 17 -6.30 8.66 -28.51
CA SER A 17 -7.54 8.01 -28.07
C SER A 17 -7.96 6.87 -29.02
N PHE A 18 -7.10 5.88 -29.22
CA PHE A 18 -7.50 4.60 -29.82
C PHE A 18 -7.74 3.57 -28.70
N SER A 19 -9.01 3.24 -28.47
CA SER A 19 -9.43 2.17 -27.57
C SER A 19 -9.15 0.80 -28.21
N GLN A 20 -8.46 -0.10 -27.51
CA GLN A 20 -8.33 -1.50 -27.92
C GLN A 20 -9.62 -2.26 -27.60
N ARG A 21 -10.33 -2.74 -28.63
CA ARG A 21 -11.34 -3.80 -28.47
C ARG A 21 -10.65 -5.15 -28.47
N LEU A 22 -10.85 -5.93 -27.41
CA LEU A 22 -10.48 -7.35 -27.34
C LEU A 22 -11.20 -8.13 -28.45
N LYS A 23 -10.44 -8.60 -29.45
CA LYS A 23 -10.91 -9.56 -30.44
C LYS A 23 -10.92 -10.94 -29.78
N LYS A 24 -12.08 -11.43 -29.35
CA LYS A 24 -12.26 -12.87 -29.07
C LYS A 24 -12.17 -13.60 -30.40
N THR A 25 -11.07 -14.31 -30.63
CA THR A 25 -11.01 -15.37 -31.64
C THR A 25 -11.93 -16.49 -31.17
N PHE A 26 -13.09 -16.59 -31.82
CA PHE A 26 -13.99 -17.73 -31.70
C PHE A 26 -13.51 -18.77 -32.70
N ASP A 27 -12.64 -19.67 -32.24
CA ASP A 27 -12.20 -20.81 -33.04
C ASP A 27 -13.23 -21.93 -32.92
N GLY A 28 -13.74 -22.36 -34.08
CA GLY A 28 -14.09 -23.75 -34.37
C GLY A 28 -15.30 -24.33 -33.65
N GLU A 29 -16.46 -24.23 -34.31
CA GLU A 29 -17.62 -25.07 -34.09
C GLU A 29 -17.27 -26.53 -34.41
N SER A 30 -17.20 -27.39 -33.39
CA SER A 30 -17.24 -28.84 -33.55
C SER A 30 -18.58 -29.33 -33.01
N GLN A 31 -19.42 -29.83 -33.90
CA GLN A 31 -20.68 -30.49 -33.58
C GLN A 31 -20.40 -31.71 -32.70
N THR A 32 -20.68 -31.61 -31.40
CA THR A 32 -20.84 -32.77 -30.53
C THR A 32 -22.28 -32.85 -30.09
N ILE A 33 -22.89 -33.97 -30.46
CA ILE A 33 -24.25 -34.41 -30.20
C ILE A 33 -24.65 -34.10 -28.74
N ASN A 34 -25.78 -33.41 -28.61
CA ASN A 34 -26.41 -33.04 -27.35
C ASN A 34 -27.09 -34.28 -26.75
N ASP A 35 -26.41 -34.98 -25.84
CA ASP A 35 -27.00 -36.07 -25.05
C ASP A 35 -26.99 -35.69 -23.56
N SER A 36 -28.18 -35.65 -22.95
CA SER A 36 -28.40 -35.09 -21.61
C SER A 36 -28.03 -36.04 -20.47
N ILE A 37 -27.41 -37.20 -20.73
CA ILE A 37 -27.21 -38.25 -19.71
C ILE A 37 -25.80 -38.87 -19.71
N ALA A 38 -24.82 -38.25 -20.39
CA ALA A 38 -23.43 -38.69 -20.29
C ALA A 38 -22.69 -37.91 -19.18
N PHE A 39 -22.83 -38.36 -17.92
CA PHE A 39 -21.90 -38.00 -16.85
C PHE A 39 -20.53 -38.59 -17.19
N ARG A 40 -19.79 -37.90 -18.06
CA ARG A 40 -18.38 -38.17 -18.29
C ARG A 40 -17.66 -37.66 -17.05
N GLN A 41 -17.41 -38.56 -16.11
CA GLN A 41 -16.52 -38.32 -14.98
C GLN A 41 -15.11 -38.13 -15.53
N SER A 42 -14.85 -36.93 -16.03
CA SER A 42 -13.52 -36.40 -16.23
C SER A 42 -12.90 -36.34 -14.83
N ASN A 43 -12.21 -37.41 -14.47
CA ASN A 43 -11.19 -37.41 -13.43
C ASN A 43 -10.00 -36.54 -13.88
N SER A 44 -10.25 -35.33 -14.36
CA SER A 44 -9.28 -34.27 -14.14
C SER A 44 -9.25 -34.13 -12.62
N LYS A 45 -8.21 -34.66 -12.00
CA LYS A 45 -7.69 -34.06 -10.78
C LYS A 45 -7.47 -32.59 -11.11
N ARG A 46 -8.53 -31.77 -11.01
CA ARG A 46 -8.36 -30.36 -10.71
C ARG A 46 -7.69 -30.45 -9.35
N ASN A 47 -6.37 -30.35 -9.35
CA ASN A 47 -5.68 -29.90 -8.17
C ASN A 47 -6.38 -28.57 -7.86
N ILE A 48 -7.36 -28.62 -6.96
CA ILE A 48 -7.79 -27.45 -6.21
C ILE A 48 -6.59 -27.20 -5.32
N VAL A 49 -5.49 -26.73 -5.93
CA VAL A 49 -4.48 -25.97 -5.24
C VAL A 49 -5.30 -24.87 -4.64
N ASN A 50 -5.42 -24.85 -3.32
CA ASN A 50 -6.03 -23.75 -2.59
C ASN A 50 -5.45 -22.47 -3.21
N LYS A 51 -6.25 -21.81 -4.06
CA LYS A 51 -5.89 -20.59 -4.79
C LYS A 51 -5.95 -19.37 -3.88
N GLU A 52 -6.15 -19.62 -2.59
CA GLU A 52 -6.26 -18.64 -1.55
C GLU A 52 -4.84 -18.35 -1.05
N ALA A 53 -4.45 -17.09 -1.21
CA ALA A 53 -3.19 -16.59 -0.70
C ALA A 53 -3.11 -16.82 0.82
N LYS A 54 -1.98 -17.36 1.29
CA LYS A 54 -1.75 -17.54 2.73
C LYS A 54 -1.22 -16.25 3.33
N ILE A 55 -1.53 -15.97 4.59
CA ILE A 55 -1.03 -14.76 5.29
C ILE A 55 0.51 -14.67 5.26
N ASN A 56 1.21 -15.80 5.32
CA ASN A 56 2.67 -15.88 5.27
C ASN A 56 3.26 -15.47 3.89
N GLU A 57 2.45 -15.31 2.86
CA GLU A 57 2.91 -14.86 1.53
C GLU A 57 2.91 -13.32 1.42
N TYR A 58 2.28 -12.62 2.35
CA TYR A 58 2.28 -11.17 2.42
C TYR A 58 3.55 -10.71 3.16
N LEU A 59 4.47 -10.11 2.42
CA LEU A 59 5.77 -9.67 2.93
C LEU A 59 5.86 -8.15 2.92
N ILE A 60 6.42 -7.62 3.99
CA ILE A 60 6.86 -6.24 4.15
C ILE A 60 8.38 -6.25 3.97
N ILE A 61 8.89 -5.37 3.12
CA ILE A 61 10.29 -5.26 2.76
C ILE A 61 10.80 -3.90 3.22
N LEU A 62 11.77 -3.92 4.11
CA LEU A 62 12.44 -2.75 4.66
C LEU A 62 13.37 -2.10 3.62
N TYR A 63 13.73 -0.83 3.84
CA TYR A 63 14.70 -0.12 2.99
C TYR A 63 16.08 -0.83 2.92
N LYS A 64 16.47 -1.54 3.99
CA LYS A 64 17.68 -2.39 4.05
C LYS A 64 17.54 -3.73 3.30
N ARG A 65 16.40 -3.98 2.65
CA ARG A 65 16.03 -5.24 1.97
C ARG A 65 15.85 -6.44 2.90
N ASP A 66 15.58 -6.19 4.17
CA ASP A 66 15.12 -7.24 5.09
C ASP A 66 13.60 -7.41 4.95
N THR A 67 13.09 -8.62 5.21
CA THR A 67 11.69 -8.98 4.96
C THR A 67 11.01 -9.54 6.19
N THR A 68 9.81 -9.05 6.48
CA THR A 68 8.94 -9.54 7.56
C THR A 68 7.56 -9.87 7.01
N TYR A 69 6.77 -10.64 7.76
CA TYR A 69 5.40 -10.99 7.36
C TYR A 69 4.41 -9.92 7.82
N VAL A 70 3.31 -9.76 7.08
CA VAL A 70 2.20 -8.92 7.51
C VAL A 70 1.49 -9.57 8.71
N ASP A 71 1.43 -8.84 9.82
CA ASP A 71 0.74 -9.28 11.04
C ASP A 71 -0.68 -8.67 11.10
N THR A 72 -1.69 -9.53 11.15
CA THR A 72 -3.12 -9.14 11.25
C THR A 72 -3.74 -9.39 12.63
N THR A 73 -2.96 -9.86 13.60
CA THR A 73 -3.44 -10.11 14.97
C THR A 73 -3.82 -8.82 15.70
N LEU A 74 -4.67 -8.91 16.73
CA LEU A 74 -5.00 -7.79 17.61
C LEU A 74 -4.23 -7.97 18.92
N THR A 75 -3.23 -7.10 19.16
CA THR A 75 -2.37 -7.16 20.34
C THR A 75 -2.25 -5.78 20.99
N ILE A 76 -1.95 -5.78 22.29
CA ILE A 76 -1.72 -4.54 23.05
C ILE A 76 -0.58 -3.70 22.44
N ALA A 77 0.46 -4.36 21.91
CA ALA A 77 1.54 -3.67 21.23
C ALA A 77 1.08 -2.90 19.97
N LYS A 78 0.09 -3.44 19.22
CA LYS A 78 -0.51 -2.71 18.10
C LYS A 78 -1.43 -1.59 18.55
N GLU A 79 -2.13 -1.77 19.67
CA GLU A 79 -2.92 -0.70 20.29
C GLU A 79 -2.04 0.51 20.64
N TYR A 80 -0.84 0.30 21.18
CA TYR A 80 0.08 1.42 21.44
C TYR A 80 0.52 2.16 20.18
N LYS A 81 0.68 1.45 19.07
CA LYS A 81 0.98 2.03 17.74
C LYS A 81 -0.27 2.61 17.05
N PHE A 82 -1.47 2.46 17.61
CA PHE A 82 -2.72 2.99 17.06
C PHE A 82 -2.87 4.49 17.39
N ASN A 83 -1.96 5.30 16.84
CA ASN A 83 -1.90 6.74 17.05
C ASN A 83 -1.39 7.45 15.78
N TYR A 84 -1.30 8.79 15.83
CA TYR A 84 -0.85 9.59 14.69
C TYR A 84 0.51 9.15 14.14
N LEU A 85 1.49 8.84 14.97
CA LEU A 85 2.85 8.50 14.53
C LEU A 85 3.02 7.06 14.04
N ARG A 86 2.02 6.17 14.26
CA ARG A 86 2.12 4.73 13.97
C ARG A 86 3.29 4.03 14.68
N LYS A 87 3.79 4.64 15.74
CA LYS A 87 4.92 4.20 16.57
C LYS A 87 4.52 4.25 18.03
N ASP A 88 5.31 3.64 18.90
CA ASP A 88 5.12 3.84 20.33
C ASP A 88 5.47 5.29 20.69
N ASN A 89 4.65 5.93 21.52
CA ASN A 89 4.80 7.34 21.92
C ASN A 89 5.47 7.49 23.28
N VAL A 90 6.12 6.44 23.78
CA VAL A 90 7.02 6.53 24.93
C VAL A 90 8.01 7.68 24.70
N GLU A 91 8.26 8.46 25.76
CA GLU A 91 9.13 9.65 25.74
C GLU A 91 8.61 10.85 24.92
N LEU A 92 7.39 10.81 24.39
CA LEU A 92 6.78 11.93 23.68
C LEU A 92 5.59 12.52 24.45
N ILE A 93 5.59 13.85 24.62
CA ILE A 93 4.40 14.58 25.06
C ILE A 93 3.68 15.17 23.86
N SER A 94 2.41 14.81 23.69
CA SER A 94 1.50 15.35 22.69
C SER A 94 0.93 16.72 23.09
N PHE A 95 0.74 17.62 22.13
CA PHE A 95 -0.13 18.79 22.31
C PHE A 95 -1.62 18.38 22.27
N SER A 96 -2.51 19.32 22.60
CA SER A 96 -3.95 19.09 22.66
C SER A 96 -4.56 18.64 21.33
N ASN A 97 -4.01 19.10 20.20
CA ASN A 97 -4.51 18.75 18.87
C ASN A 97 -3.74 17.56 18.28
N LEU A 98 -4.47 16.59 17.75
CA LEU A 98 -3.89 15.50 16.97
C LEU A 98 -3.26 16.02 15.67
N GLY A 99 -2.16 15.39 15.26
CA GLY A 99 -1.40 15.78 14.06
C GLY A 99 -0.52 17.01 14.25
N GLN A 100 -0.46 17.60 15.44
CA GLN A 100 0.60 18.53 15.80
C GLN A 100 1.89 17.79 16.14
N THR A 101 2.95 18.59 16.34
CA THR A 101 4.28 18.14 16.73
C THR A 101 4.30 17.49 18.12
N TYR A 102 5.43 16.94 18.54
CA TYR A 102 5.60 16.38 19.87
C TYR A 102 6.79 17.04 20.57
N ASN A 103 6.76 17.06 21.91
CA ASN A 103 7.94 17.39 22.70
C ASN A 103 8.64 16.09 23.12
N THR A 104 9.92 15.96 22.78
CA THR A 104 10.78 14.85 23.20
C THR A 104 11.20 15.01 24.66
N LEU A 105 10.96 14.01 25.50
CA LEU A 105 11.32 14.00 26.91
C LEU A 105 12.65 13.30 27.20
N ALA A 106 13.06 12.39 26.32
CA ALA A 106 14.32 11.67 26.44
C ALA A 106 15.09 11.75 25.14
N TYR A 107 16.38 11.43 25.25
CA TYR A 107 17.30 11.42 24.13
C TYR A 107 18.03 10.08 24.12
N ASP A 108 17.88 9.33 23.02
CA ASP A 108 18.65 8.12 22.81
C ASP A 108 19.94 8.42 22.02
N PHE A 109 21.06 7.99 22.58
CA PHE A 109 22.39 8.10 22.01
C PHE A 109 22.72 6.96 21.02
N ASN A 110 21.97 5.85 21.07
CA ASN A 110 22.22 4.69 20.22
C ASN A 110 21.53 4.80 18.86
N ASP A 111 20.28 5.26 18.83
CA ASP A 111 19.47 5.31 17.61
C ASP A 111 19.78 6.52 16.69
N ASN A 112 20.51 7.52 17.17
CA ASN A 112 20.86 8.73 16.40
C ASN A 112 22.37 8.87 16.14
N PRO A 113 22.99 7.99 15.30
CA PRO A 113 24.42 8.06 15.00
C PRO A 113 24.79 9.21 14.03
N HIS A 114 23.92 10.20 13.84
CA HIS A 114 24.15 11.28 12.88
C HIS A 114 25.33 12.15 13.30
N LEU A 115 26.48 11.92 12.67
CA LEU A 115 27.69 12.73 12.83
C LEU A 115 27.56 14.12 12.17
N MET A 116 26.58 14.29 11.29
CA MET A 116 26.29 15.55 10.58
C MET A 116 25.00 16.19 11.12
N PRO A 117 24.91 17.54 11.11
CA PRO A 117 23.68 18.21 11.50
C PRO A 117 22.55 17.89 10.51
N LEU A 118 21.42 17.42 11.04
CA LEU A 118 20.18 17.29 10.28
C LEU A 118 19.56 18.66 9.98
N PHE A 119 18.56 18.68 9.10
CA PHE A 119 17.77 19.87 8.79
C PHE A 119 17.17 20.53 10.04
N GLY A 120 17.08 21.86 10.01
CA GLY A 120 16.57 22.66 11.13
C GLY A 120 15.07 22.43 11.41
N ALA A 121 14.58 22.98 12.54
CA ALA A 121 13.18 22.84 12.97
C ALA A 121 12.67 21.40 13.12
N ARG A 122 13.52 20.47 13.61
CA ARG A 122 13.16 19.06 13.84
C ARG A 122 11.91 18.84 14.68
N ALA A 123 11.57 19.77 15.57
CA ALA A 123 10.30 19.72 16.30
C ALA A 123 9.08 19.59 15.35
N ARG A 124 9.17 20.04 14.09
CA ARG A 124 8.11 19.93 13.08
C ARG A 124 8.19 18.68 12.20
N HIS A 125 9.20 17.83 12.39
CA HIS A 125 9.49 16.72 11.48
C HIS A 125 8.78 15.41 11.85
N PHE A 126 8.10 15.33 13.00
CA PHE A 126 7.34 14.14 13.40
C PHE A 126 6.31 13.64 12.37
N ASN A 127 5.83 14.55 11.51
CA ASN A 127 4.82 14.23 10.50
C ASN A 127 5.43 13.87 9.14
N TYR A 128 6.75 13.97 9.00
CA TYR A 128 7.45 13.57 7.78
C TYR A 128 7.84 12.09 7.86
N MET A 129 7.76 11.43 6.71
CA MET A 129 8.25 10.06 6.55
C MET A 129 9.69 10.14 6.04
N GLU A 130 10.60 9.53 6.78
CA GLU A 130 11.99 9.37 6.35
C GLU A 130 12.15 8.10 5.51
N VAL A 131 13.35 7.84 4.99
CA VAL A 131 13.60 6.69 4.11
C VAL A 131 13.29 5.36 4.83
N GLU A 132 13.59 5.35 6.13
CA GLU A 132 13.37 4.24 7.06
C GLU A 132 11.87 3.94 7.26
N ASP A 133 11.01 4.94 7.10
CA ASP A 133 9.56 4.81 7.29
C ASP A 133 8.82 4.32 6.03
N ILE A 134 9.52 4.25 4.89
CA ILE A 134 8.94 3.79 3.63
C ILE A 134 9.17 2.28 3.45
N TYR A 135 8.07 1.53 3.47
CA TYR A 135 8.06 0.09 3.24
C TYR A 135 7.67 -0.27 1.81
N TYR A 136 8.26 -1.34 1.30
CA TYR A 136 7.82 -2.00 0.06
C TYR A 136 7.08 -3.28 0.39
N TYR A 137 6.22 -3.73 -0.51
CA TYR A 137 5.38 -4.88 -0.23
C TYR A 137 5.45 -5.93 -1.35
N HIS A 138 5.39 -7.19 -0.94
CA HIS A 138 5.07 -8.29 -1.81
C HIS A 138 3.75 -8.89 -1.35
N VAL A 139 2.69 -8.62 -2.09
CA VAL A 139 1.34 -9.08 -1.78
C VAL A 139 0.81 -9.94 -2.92
N PRO A 140 0.34 -11.17 -2.65
CA PRO A 140 -0.26 -12.04 -3.65
C PRO A 140 -1.64 -11.53 -4.11
N THR A 141 -2.34 -10.77 -3.27
CA THR A 141 -3.56 -10.03 -3.61
C THR A 141 -3.43 -8.59 -3.15
N PRO A 142 -4.14 -7.62 -3.77
CA PRO A 142 -4.16 -6.25 -3.27
C PRO A 142 -4.49 -6.21 -1.78
N LEU A 143 -3.72 -5.42 -1.03
CA LEU A 143 -3.86 -5.26 0.41
C LEU A 143 -4.21 -3.80 0.71
N THR A 144 -5.16 -3.62 1.62
CA THR A 144 -5.56 -2.31 2.14
C THR A 144 -5.43 -2.32 3.65
N GLU A 145 -4.83 -1.28 4.22
CA GLU A 145 -4.85 -1.02 5.65
C GLU A 145 -5.55 0.33 5.88
N LEU A 146 -6.49 0.36 6.82
CA LEU A 146 -7.21 1.56 7.19
C LEU A 146 -7.18 1.74 8.71
N MET A 147 -6.63 2.87 9.14
CA MET A 147 -6.70 3.33 10.51
C MET A 147 -7.62 4.54 10.57
N TYR A 148 -8.58 4.51 11.49
CA TYR A 148 -9.43 5.65 11.79
C TYR A 148 -9.45 5.90 13.30
N LYS A 149 -9.15 7.13 13.71
CA LYS A 149 -9.16 7.52 15.13
C LYS A 149 -9.91 8.84 15.29
N SER A 150 -10.90 8.85 16.18
CA SER A 150 -11.61 10.06 16.59
C SER A 150 -10.99 10.63 17.86
N ALA A 151 -10.74 11.94 17.89
CA ALA A 151 -10.37 12.65 19.12
C ALA A 151 -11.61 13.04 19.92
N PHE A 152 -11.41 13.34 21.21
CA PHE A 152 -12.42 14.01 22.02
C PHE A 152 -12.54 15.48 21.61
N GLU A 153 -13.76 16.02 21.67
CA GLU A 153 -14.15 17.39 21.28
C GLU A 153 -14.06 17.74 19.78
N GLN A 154 -12.89 17.66 19.15
CA GLN A 154 -12.71 17.96 17.72
C GLN A 154 -11.42 17.33 17.16
N GLY A 155 -11.54 16.66 16.01
CA GLY A 155 -10.42 16.07 15.29
C GLY A 155 -10.67 14.63 14.87
N GLN A 156 -10.44 14.34 13.60
CA GLN A 156 -10.49 12.99 13.02
C GLN A 156 -9.14 12.71 12.39
N LEU A 157 -8.67 11.48 12.51
CA LEU A 157 -7.48 10.99 11.85
C LEU A 157 -7.85 9.81 10.97
N VAL A 158 -7.48 9.88 9.71
CA VAL A 158 -7.52 8.80 8.73
C VAL A 158 -6.10 8.53 8.25
N ASP A 159 -5.67 7.28 8.35
CA ASP A 159 -4.49 6.77 7.65
C ASP A 159 -4.94 5.58 6.79
N ALA A 160 -4.87 5.77 5.48
CA ALA A 160 -5.32 4.81 4.49
C ALA A 160 -4.14 4.40 3.61
N PHE A 161 -3.89 3.11 3.54
CA PHE A 161 -2.82 2.52 2.76
C PHE A 161 -3.39 1.47 1.82
N PHE A 162 -2.93 1.49 0.57
CA PHE A 162 -3.25 0.49 -0.43
C PHE A 162 -2.00 0.07 -1.17
N THR A 163 -1.81 -1.24 -1.37
CA THR A 163 -0.70 -1.77 -2.15
C THR A 163 -1.11 -2.97 -3.00
N THR A 164 -0.45 -3.12 -4.15
CA THR A 164 -0.62 -4.26 -5.05
C THR A 164 0.67 -4.51 -5.84
N ASN A 165 0.92 -5.76 -6.20
CA ASN A 165 1.99 -6.12 -7.11
C ASN A 165 1.43 -6.24 -8.54
N ILE A 166 1.81 -5.31 -9.41
CA ILE A 166 1.45 -5.34 -10.84
C ILE A 166 2.18 -6.48 -11.54
N SER A 167 3.43 -6.74 -11.15
CA SER A 167 4.22 -7.87 -11.60
C SER A 167 5.08 -8.41 -10.45
N LYS A 168 5.77 -9.54 -10.66
CA LYS A 168 6.68 -10.12 -9.65
C LYS A 168 7.80 -9.16 -9.21
N GLN A 169 8.16 -8.18 -10.06
CA GLN A 169 9.25 -7.24 -9.81
C GLN A 169 8.76 -5.80 -9.60
N ILE A 170 7.47 -5.52 -9.78
CA ILE A 170 6.91 -4.16 -9.69
C ILE A 170 5.80 -4.16 -8.63
N ASN A 171 6.06 -3.48 -7.52
CA ASN A 171 5.07 -3.13 -6.50
C ASN A 171 4.57 -1.69 -6.73
N PHE A 172 3.30 -1.47 -6.44
CA PHE A 172 2.66 -0.16 -6.42
C PHE A 172 1.98 0.04 -5.06
N SER A 173 2.13 1.21 -4.48
CA SER A 173 1.44 1.58 -3.24
C SER A 173 1.04 3.04 -3.23
N ILE A 174 -0.06 3.34 -2.56
CA ILE A 174 -0.53 4.69 -2.28
C ILE A 174 -0.91 4.78 -0.79
N ALA A 175 -0.48 5.87 -0.17
CA ALA A 175 -0.74 6.15 1.24
C ALA A 175 -1.36 7.54 1.37
N TYR A 176 -2.32 7.69 2.26
CA TYR A 176 -2.93 8.96 2.62
C TYR A 176 -3.02 9.04 4.14
N LYS A 177 -2.62 10.18 4.70
CA LYS A 177 -2.70 10.45 6.14
C LYS A 177 -3.17 11.88 6.36
N GLY A 178 -4.27 12.05 7.10
CA GLY A 178 -4.87 13.36 7.37
C GLY A 178 -5.97 13.34 8.41
#